data_AF-A0A060I8U5-F1
#
_entry.id   AF-A0A060I8U5-F1
#
_cell.length_a   1.000
_cell.length_b   1.000
_cell.length_c   1.000
_cell.angle_alpha   90.00
_cell.angle_beta   90.00
_cell.angle_gamma   90.00
#
_symmetry.space_group_name_H-M   'P 1'
#
loop_
_entity.id
_entity.type
_entity.pdbx_description
1 polymer ?
#
loop_
_entity_poly.entity_id
_entity_poly.type
_entity_poly.pdbx_seq_one_letter_code
_entity_poly.pdbx_strand_id
1 'polypeptide(L)'
;MTIDQNLMLYTKLAGFRLVVVANRFGCDTEFSRALHDRLIEGLDAVHARLRTIMALERSVLAGDDEYAGYRLEGESEMFERYAINLLDELELDLDTHEYRINGGDWTNALSTDCDGAEMDYPGLVALSETELGSLAAIIRDIRQETGIAIHAARTIETRCAGS
;
A
#
# COMPACT_ATOMS: atom_id res chain seq x y z
N MET A 1 4.77 16.59 -9.29
CA MET A 1 6.24 16.47 -9.17
C MET A 1 6.90 16.86 -10.49
N THR A 2 8.19 17.17 -10.52
CA THR A 2 8.95 17.39 -11.76
C THR A 2 9.67 16.09 -12.18
N ILE A 3 10.09 16.01 -13.45
CA ILE A 3 10.88 14.89 -14.00
C ILE A 3 12.10 14.57 -13.11
N ASP A 4 12.85 15.59 -12.65
CA ASP A 4 14.02 15.39 -11.80
C ASP A 4 13.65 14.79 -10.43
N GLN A 5 12.51 15.21 -9.85
CA GLN A 5 12.01 14.65 -8.60
C GLN A 5 11.60 13.18 -8.78
N ASN A 6 10.94 12.84 -9.90
CA ASN A 6 10.54 11.48 -10.22
C ASN A 6 11.74 10.56 -10.43
N LEU A 7 12.79 11.04 -11.10
CA LEU A 7 14.03 10.28 -11.30
C LEU A 7 14.77 10.03 -9.97
N MET A 8 14.84 11.03 -9.10
CA MET A 8 15.42 10.89 -7.77
C MET A 8 14.65 9.89 -6.91
N LEU A 9 13.32 9.98 -6.91
CA LEU A 9 12.45 9.05 -6.20
C LEU A 9 12.61 7.62 -6.73
N TYR A 10 12.62 7.45 -8.05
CA TYR A 10 12.87 6.15 -8.69
C TYR A 10 14.20 5.52 -8.23
N THR A 11 15.26 6.34 -8.17
CA THR A 11 16.60 5.90 -7.74
C THR A 11 16.61 5.46 -6.27
N LYS A 12 16.01 6.25 -5.37
CA LYS A 12 15.87 5.89 -3.95
C LYS A 12 15.15 4.55 -3.77
N LEU A 13 14.02 4.38 -4.47
CA LEU A 13 13.22 3.16 -4.40
C LEU A 13 13.98 1.94 -4.91
N ALA A 14 14.82 2.09 -5.93
CA ALA A 14 15.68 1.00 -6.41
C ALA A 14 16.72 0.59 -5.36
N GLY A 15 17.29 1.56 -4.64
CA GLY A 15 18.17 1.32 -3.50
C GLY A 15 17.46 0.56 -2.38
N PHE A 16 16.29 1.04 -1.95
CA PHE A 16 15.50 0.37 -0.91
C PHE A 16 15.07 -1.03 -1.30
N ARG A 17 14.63 -1.25 -2.55
CA ARG A 17 14.29 -2.58 -3.05
C ARG A 17 15.45 -3.56 -2.88
N LEU A 18 16.68 -3.13 -3.21
CA LEU A 18 17.87 -3.96 -3.02
C LEU A 18 18.14 -4.25 -1.53
N VAL A 19 17.96 -3.26 -0.66
CA VAL A 19 18.06 -3.44 0.80
C VAL A 19 17.04 -4.46 1.31
N VAL A 20 15.77 -4.39 0.86
CA VAL A 20 14.72 -5.34 1.27
C VAL A 20 15.05 -6.75 0.78
N VAL A 21 15.48 -6.90 -0.48
CA VAL A 21 15.91 -8.21 -1.03
C VAL A 21 17.08 -8.78 -0.22
N ALA A 22 18.07 -7.94 0.13
CA ALA A 22 19.19 -8.36 0.96
C ALA A 22 18.74 -8.78 2.37
N ASN A 23 17.86 -7.99 2.99
CA ASN A 23 17.35 -8.25 4.34
C ASN A 23 16.52 -9.53 4.39
N ARG A 24 15.75 -9.81 3.33
CA ARG A 24 14.95 -11.03 3.19
C ARG A 24 15.76 -12.33 3.33
N PHE A 25 17.04 -12.34 2.92
CA PHE A 25 17.88 -13.53 3.07
C PHE A 25 18.15 -13.90 4.54
N GLY A 26 18.04 -12.95 5.46
CA GLY A 26 18.18 -13.17 6.90
C GLY A 26 16.89 -13.57 7.62
N CYS A 27 15.77 -13.77 6.89
CA CYS A 27 14.50 -14.12 7.51
C CYS A 27 14.45 -15.61 7.90
N ASP A 28 14.21 -15.85 9.19
CA ASP A 28 14.10 -17.20 9.76
C ASP A 28 12.68 -17.79 9.69
N THR A 29 11.66 -16.95 9.49
CA THR A 29 10.25 -17.38 9.47
C THR A 29 9.60 -17.12 8.11
N GLU A 30 8.63 -17.97 7.76
CA GLU A 30 7.83 -17.77 6.54
C GLU A 30 7.01 -16.48 6.60
N PHE A 31 6.46 -16.13 7.76
CA PHE A 31 5.75 -14.88 7.96
C PHE A 31 6.62 -13.66 7.66
N SER A 32 7.86 -13.62 8.18
CA SER A 32 8.78 -12.53 7.89
C SER A 32 9.15 -12.48 6.41
N ARG A 33 9.39 -13.63 5.75
CA ARG A 33 9.65 -13.68 4.31
C ARG A 33 8.46 -13.16 3.49
N ALA A 34 7.24 -13.51 3.86
CA ALA A 34 6.03 -13.05 3.18
C ALA A 34 5.88 -11.52 3.25
N LEU A 35 6.14 -10.90 4.42
CA LEU A 35 6.13 -9.44 4.54
C LEU A 35 7.19 -8.76 3.65
N HIS A 36 8.37 -9.37 3.50
CA HIS A 36 9.41 -8.86 2.61
C HIS A 36 9.03 -9.02 1.14
N ASP A 37 8.50 -10.18 0.76
CA ASP A 37 8.00 -10.44 -0.59
C ASP A 37 6.93 -9.41 -0.96
N ARG A 38 6.00 -9.13 -0.05
CA ARG A 38 4.95 -8.14 -0.27
C ARG A 38 5.48 -6.72 -0.39
N LEU A 39 6.50 -6.36 0.42
CA LEU A 39 7.16 -5.05 0.27
C LEU A 39 7.90 -4.95 -1.08
N ILE A 40 8.57 -6.01 -1.53
CA ILE A 40 9.25 -6.05 -2.83
C ILE A 40 8.24 -5.84 -3.96
N GLU A 41 7.13 -6.58 -3.95
CA GLU A 41 6.04 -6.42 -4.92
C GLU A 41 5.47 -5.00 -4.92
N GLY A 42 5.24 -4.43 -3.73
CA GLY A 42 4.76 -3.06 -3.58
C GLY A 42 5.73 -2.03 -4.16
N LEU A 43 7.03 -2.17 -3.89
CA LEU A 43 8.07 -1.30 -4.46
C LEU A 43 8.16 -1.44 -5.98
N ASP A 44 8.02 -2.66 -6.51
CA ASP A 44 7.98 -2.90 -7.97
C ASP A 44 6.75 -2.23 -8.62
N ALA A 45 5.60 -2.26 -7.96
CA ALA A 45 4.39 -1.57 -8.42
C ALA A 45 4.56 -0.04 -8.44
N VAL A 46 5.18 0.54 -7.39
CA VAL A 46 5.51 1.96 -7.35
C VAL A 46 6.48 2.33 -8.48
N HIS A 47 7.52 1.52 -8.73
CA HIS A 47 8.44 1.74 -9.85
C HIS A 47 7.74 1.73 -11.21
N ALA A 48 6.79 0.82 -11.42
CA ALA A 48 6.03 0.76 -12.66
C ALA A 48 5.17 2.03 -12.87
N ARG A 49 4.53 2.52 -11.81
CA ARG A 49 3.77 3.78 -11.85
C ARG A 49 4.66 4.98 -12.12
N LEU A 50 5.81 5.10 -11.46
CA LEU A 50 6.76 6.18 -11.71
C LEU A 50 7.27 6.19 -13.15
N ARG A 51 7.57 5.02 -13.73
CA ARG A 51 7.94 4.92 -15.15
C ARG A 51 6.83 5.41 -16.07
N THR A 52 5.58 5.12 -15.73
CA THR A 52 4.40 5.61 -16.47
C THR A 52 4.29 7.12 -16.40
N ILE A 53 4.41 7.70 -15.20
CA ILE A 53 4.43 9.16 -15.00
C ILE A 53 5.56 9.81 -15.81
N MET A 54 6.79 9.32 -15.70
CA MET A 54 7.94 9.85 -16.46
C MET A 54 7.77 9.72 -17.98
N ALA A 55 7.10 8.67 -18.46
CA ALA A 55 6.77 8.52 -19.87
C ALA A 55 5.74 9.58 -20.31
N LEU A 56 4.70 9.80 -19.52
CA LEU A 56 3.69 10.83 -19.77
C LEU A 56 4.29 12.25 -19.72
N GLU A 57 5.16 12.54 -18.77
CA GLU A 57 5.90 13.81 -18.71
C GLU A 57 6.70 14.06 -20.00
N ARG A 58 7.35 13.02 -20.53
CA ARG A 58 8.09 13.11 -21.79
C ARG A 58 7.16 13.37 -22.98
N SER A 59 6.01 12.70 -23.04
CA SER A 59 4.99 12.92 -24.08
C SER A 59 4.42 14.34 -24.06
N VAL A 60 4.12 14.87 -22.87
CA VAL A 60 3.69 16.27 -22.69
C VAL A 60 4.74 17.24 -23.24
N LEU A 61 6.03 17.02 -22.93
CA LEU A 61 7.11 17.87 -23.43
C LEU A 61 7.32 17.76 -24.95
N ALA A 62 7.13 16.57 -25.52
CA ALA A 62 7.27 16.34 -26.95
C ALA A 62 6.07 16.87 -27.77
N GLY A 63 4.91 17.03 -27.13
CA GLY A 63 3.66 17.38 -27.80
C GLY A 63 3.16 16.29 -28.74
N ASP A 64 3.52 15.02 -28.47
CA ASP A 64 3.21 13.87 -29.32
C ASP A 64 1.81 13.28 -29.07
N ASP A 65 1.20 13.60 -27.93
CA ASP A 65 -0.09 13.07 -27.49
C ASP A 65 -0.90 14.16 -26.78
N GLU A 66 -2.03 14.53 -27.40
CA GLU A 66 -2.93 15.59 -26.93
C GLU A 66 -3.59 15.29 -25.56
N TYR A 67 -3.63 14.03 -25.15
CA TYR A 67 -4.21 13.57 -23.88
C TYR A 67 -3.15 13.26 -22.81
N ALA A 68 -1.85 13.39 -23.13
CA ALA A 68 -0.79 13.09 -22.16
C ALA A 68 -0.87 13.95 -20.90
N GLY A 69 -1.25 15.23 -21.02
CA GLY A 69 -1.40 16.13 -19.87
C GLY A 69 -2.50 15.68 -18.90
N TYR A 70 -3.67 15.31 -19.45
CA TYR A 70 -4.80 14.82 -18.65
C TYR A 70 -4.48 13.49 -17.94
N ARG A 71 -3.84 12.54 -18.65
CA ARG A 71 -3.42 11.28 -18.03
C ARG A 71 -2.33 11.48 -16.99
N LEU A 72 -1.39 12.41 -17.22
CA LEU A 72 -0.34 12.74 -16.26
C LEU A 72 -0.93 13.27 -14.96
N GLU A 73 -1.93 14.15 -15.04
CA GLU A 73 -2.64 14.68 -13.87
C GLU A 73 -3.31 13.55 -13.09
N GLY A 74 -4.09 12.70 -13.76
CA GLY A 74 -4.76 11.56 -13.12
C GLY A 74 -3.80 10.55 -12.47
N GLU A 75 -2.73 10.16 -13.17
CA GLU A 75 -1.71 9.26 -12.61
C GLU A 75 -0.97 9.90 -11.42
N SER A 76 -0.72 11.21 -11.45
CA SER A 76 -0.07 11.92 -10.34
C SER A 76 -0.98 11.93 -9.11
N GLU A 77 -2.27 12.24 -9.27
CA GLU A 77 -3.25 12.23 -8.18
C GLU A 77 -3.39 10.82 -7.56
N MET A 78 -3.47 9.78 -8.39
CA MET A 78 -3.52 8.40 -7.93
C MET A 78 -2.24 7.99 -7.20
N PHE A 79 -1.08 8.45 -7.68
CA PHE A 79 0.21 8.13 -7.07
C PHE A 79 0.38 8.77 -5.69
N GLU A 80 -0.11 10.00 -5.49
CA GLU A 80 -0.07 10.68 -4.19
C GLU A 80 -0.83 9.94 -3.09
N ARG A 81 -1.89 9.20 -3.44
CA ARG A 81 -2.70 8.39 -2.52
C ARG A 81 -2.23 6.95 -2.40
N TYR A 82 -1.25 6.55 -3.19
CA TYR A 82 -0.83 5.16 -3.25
C TYR A 82 -0.14 4.73 -1.95
N ALA A 83 -0.55 3.56 -1.44
CA ALA A 83 0.06 2.94 -0.29
C ALA A 83 0.40 1.48 -0.57
N ILE A 84 1.48 0.98 0.04
CA ILE A 84 1.86 -0.43 -0.01
C ILE A 84 1.27 -1.14 1.21
N ASN A 85 0.38 -2.10 1.00
CA ASN A 85 -0.19 -2.94 2.07
C ASN A 85 0.60 -4.25 2.21
N LEU A 86 1.23 -4.46 3.38
CA LEU A 86 2.13 -5.60 3.64
C LEU A 86 1.42 -6.87 4.12
N LEU A 87 0.25 -6.73 4.72
CA LEU A 87 -0.49 -7.87 5.25
C LEU A 87 -1.95 -7.78 4.80
N ASP A 88 -2.79 -7.05 5.54
CA ASP A 88 -4.17 -6.85 5.14
C ASP A 88 -4.45 -5.45 4.60
N GLU A 89 -5.30 -5.39 3.60
CA GLU A 89 -5.95 -4.20 3.07
C GLU A 89 -7.44 -4.29 3.37
N LEU A 90 -7.98 -3.24 3.99
CA LEU A 90 -9.40 -3.12 4.28
C LEU A 90 -9.98 -1.96 3.48
N GLU A 91 -10.94 -2.28 2.61
CA GLU A 91 -11.72 -1.30 1.86
C GLU A 91 -13.13 -1.23 2.44
N LEU A 92 -13.63 -0.01 2.64
CA LEU A 92 -14.95 0.28 3.19
C LEU A 92 -15.77 1.07 2.18
N ASP A 93 -16.98 0.62 1.91
CA ASP A 93 -18.04 1.41 1.28
C ASP A 93 -19.08 1.76 2.36
N LEU A 94 -18.98 2.98 2.87
CA LEU A 94 -19.85 3.47 3.93
C LEU A 94 -21.27 3.79 3.43
N ASP A 95 -21.47 3.97 2.13
CA ASP A 95 -22.80 4.27 1.58
C ASP A 95 -23.65 3.01 1.52
N THR A 96 -23.04 1.89 1.12
CA THR A 96 -23.68 0.57 1.06
C THR A 96 -23.51 -0.26 2.34
N HIS A 97 -22.69 0.22 3.27
CA HIS A 97 -22.28 -0.47 4.49
C HIS A 97 -21.65 -1.84 4.19
N GLU A 98 -20.73 -1.86 3.23
CA GLU A 98 -20.00 -3.04 2.81
C GLU A 98 -18.50 -2.86 3.06
N TYR A 99 -17.80 -3.96 3.24
CA TYR A 99 -16.36 -3.99 3.32
C TYR A 99 -15.79 -5.16 2.52
N ARG A 100 -14.53 -5.06 2.11
CA ARG A 100 -13.77 -6.20 1.59
C ARG A 100 -12.34 -6.17 2.10
N ILE A 101 -11.79 -7.37 2.26
CA ILE A 101 -10.43 -7.56 2.76
C ILE A 101 -9.59 -8.13 1.62
N ASN A 102 -8.41 -7.56 1.39
CA ASN A 102 -7.42 -8.04 0.41
C ASN A 102 -7.98 -8.21 -1.02
N GLY A 103 -8.87 -7.30 -1.44
CA GLY A 103 -9.51 -7.36 -2.76
C GLY A 103 -10.46 -8.54 -2.95
N GLY A 104 -10.90 -9.18 -1.85
CA GLY A 104 -11.91 -10.22 -1.87
C GLY A 104 -13.32 -9.69 -2.18
N ASP A 105 -14.31 -10.55 -1.98
CA ASP A 105 -15.71 -10.19 -2.21
C ASP A 105 -16.20 -9.16 -1.19
N TRP A 106 -17.12 -8.30 -1.63
CA TRP A 106 -17.82 -7.37 -0.75
C TRP A 106 -18.70 -8.13 0.23
N THR A 107 -18.56 -7.78 1.51
CA THR A 107 -19.29 -8.36 2.64
C THR A 107 -20.09 -7.25 3.31
N ASN A 108 -21.37 -7.51 3.60
CA ASN A 108 -22.21 -6.56 4.29
C ASN A 108 -21.82 -6.45 5.78
N ALA A 109 -21.70 -5.22 6.28
CA ALA A 109 -21.32 -4.94 7.67
C ALA A 109 -22.50 -5.06 8.66
N LEU A 110 -23.72 -5.30 8.17
CA LEU A 110 -24.88 -5.55 9.03
C LEU A 110 -24.72 -6.89 9.74
N SER A 111 -24.44 -6.83 11.03
CA SER A 111 -24.56 -7.96 11.93
C SER A 111 -25.96 -7.96 12.54
N THR A 112 -26.65 -9.09 12.47
CA THR A 112 -27.89 -9.32 13.22
C THR A 112 -27.58 -10.27 14.37
N ASP A 113 -27.53 -9.74 15.59
CA ASP A 113 -27.41 -10.54 16.80
C ASP A 113 -28.75 -10.59 17.56
N CYS A 114 -28.71 -11.12 18.79
CA CYS A 114 -29.92 -11.24 19.62
C CYS A 114 -30.46 -9.88 20.11
N ASP A 115 -29.66 -8.81 20.07
CA ASP A 115 -29.98 -7.49 20.61
C ASP A 115 -30.38 -6.47 19.52
N GLY A 116 -30.15 -6.81 18.24
CA GLY A 116 -30.65 -6.04 17.11
C GLY A 116 -29.78 -6.15 15.88
N ALA A 117 -29.94 -5.19 14.96
CA ALA A 117 -29.05 -5.05 13.82
C ALA A 117 -28.01 -3.96 14.12
N GLU A 118 -26.74 -4.33 14.21
CA GLU A 118 -25.61 -3.41 14.44
C GLU A 118 -24.65 -3.42 13.23
N MET A 119 -23.94 -2.31 13.04
CA MET A 119 -22.85 -2.22 12.06
C MET A 119 -21.56 -2.74 12.68
N ASP A 120 -21.09 -3.91 12.22
CA ASP A 120 -19.85 -4.54 12.66
C ASP A 120 -18.81 -4.49 11.55
N TYR A 121 -18.10 -3.37 11.46
CA TYR A 121 -16.97 -3.22 10.54
C TYR A 121 -15.70 -3.80 11.15
N PRO A 122 -14.91 -4.59 10.40
CA PRO A 122 -13.62 -5.04 10.89
C PRO A 122 -12.67 -3.85 11.14
N GLY A 123 -11.79 -4.02 12.12
CA GLY A 123 -10.73 -3.07 12.42
C GLY A 123 -9.40 -3.48 11.80
N LEU A 124 -8.48 -2.51 11.67
CA LEU A 124 -7.07 -2.77 11.37
C LEU A 124 -6.21 -2.52 12.61
N VAL A 125 -5.38 -3.50 12.95
CA VAL A 125 -4.38 -3.40 14.03
C VAL A 125 -2.99 -3.42 13.41
N ALA A 126 -2.21 -2.36 13.66
CA ALA A 126 -0.83 -2.28 13.18
C ALA A 126 0.05 -3.38 13.79
N LEU A 127 0.92 -3.97 12.98
CA LEU A 127 1.96 -4.87 13.44
C LEU A 127 2.96 -4.09 14.32
N SER A 128 3.35 -4.69 15.44
CA SER A 128 4.39 -4.14 16.31
C SER A 128 5.77 -4.18 15.67
N GLU A 129 6.71 -3.38 16.18
CA GLU A 129 8.12 -3.45 15.73
C GLU A 129 8.73 -4.84 15.92
N THR A 130 8.31 -5.55 16.97
CA THR A 130 8.76 -6.93 17.22
C THR A 130 8.27 -7.90 16.15
N GLU A 131 7.01 -7.76 15.70
CA GLU A 131 6.45 -8.58 14.61
C GLU A 131 7.08 -8.26 13.26
N LEU A 132 7.43 -6.99 13.03
CA LEU A 132 8.11 -6.54 11.81
C LEU A 132 9.60 -6.91 11.80
N GLY A 133 10.23 -7.04 12.95
CA GLY A 133 11.66 -7.35 13.08
C GLY A 133 12.53 -6.31 12.37
N SER A 134 13.51 -6.78 11.57
CA SER A 134 14.41 -5.91 10.81
C SER A 134 13.70 -5.04 9.78
N LEU A 135 12.51 -5.43 9.34
CA LEU A 135 11.73 -4.69 8.35
C LEU A 135 11.22 -3.35 8.89
N ALA A 136 11.04 -3.21 10.21
CA ALA A 136 10.54 -1.99 10.84
C ALA A 136 11.41 -0.76 10.51
N ALA A 137 12.73 -0.92 10.60
CA ALA A 137 13.67 0.16 10.28
C ALA A 137 13.62 0.52 8.80
N ILE A 138 13.61 -0.49 7.91
CA ILE A 138 13.58 -0.28 6.46
C ILE A 138 12.30 0.45 6.04
N ILE A 139 11.13 0.06 6.59
CA ILE A 139 9.85 0.72 6.31
C ILE A 139 9.88 2.19 6.72
N ARG A 140 10.42 2.48 7.90
CA ARG A 140 10.55 3.85 8.41
C ARG A 140 11.44 4.69 7.49
N ASP A 141 12.58 4.15 7.09
CA ASP A 141 13.53 4.85 6.23
C ASP A 141 12.92 5.11 4.83
N ILE A 142 12.20 4.13 4.25
CA ILE A 142 11.45 4.33 2.99
C ILE A 142 10.45 5.48 3.16
N ARG A 143 9.60 5.43 4.18
CA ARG A 143 8.58 6.48 4.42
C ARG A 143 9.22 7.86 4.56
N GLN A 144 10.31 7.97 5.32
CA GLN A 144 10.99 9.24 5.56
C GLN A 144 11.66 9.80 4.29
N GLU A 145 12.27 8.94 3.48
CA GLU A 145 13.04 9.39 2.31
C GLU A 145 12.21 9.55 1.03
N THR A 146 11.08 8.86 0.94
CA THR A 146 10.28 8.77 -0.29
C THR A 146 8.86 9.32 -0.14
N GLY A 147 8.35 9.43 1.10
CA GLY A 147 6.96 9.82 1.36
C GLY A 147 5.92 8.73 1.08
N ILE A 148 6.31 7.56 0.59
CA ILE A 148 5.36 6.48 0.27
C ILE A 148 4.83 5.85 1.55
N ALA A 149 3.49 5.79 1.65
CA ALA A 149 2.81 5.11 2.73
C ALA A 149 2.99 3.59 2.62
N ILE A 150 3.25 2.94 3.75
CA ILE A 150 3.40 1.48 3.82
C ILE A 150 2.60 0.97 5.01
N HIS A 151 1.46 0.34 4.82
CA HIS A 151 0.63 -0.17 5.90
C HIS A 151 1.00 -1.62 6.22
N ALA A 152 1.34 -1.86 7.48
CA ALA A 152 1.56 -3.20 8.02
C ALA A 152 0.54 -3.42 9.12
N ALA A 153 -0.65 -3.88 8.74
CA ALA A 153 -1.75 -4.09 9.67
C ALA A 153 -2.47 -5.39 9.36
N ARG A 154 -3.05 -6.00 10.38
CA ARG A 154 -3.94 -7.16 10.28
C ARG A 154 -5.37 -6.75 10.57
N THR A 155 -6.30 -7.40 9.91
CA THR A 155 -7.72 -7.28 10.18
C THR A 155 -8.10 -8.00 11.46
N ILE A 156 -9.03 -7.43 12.21
CA ILE A 156 -9.65 -8.03 13.39
C ILE A 156 -11.18 -7.92 13.27
N GLU A 157 -11.89 -9.00 13.61
CA GLU A 157 -13.34 -8.96 13.81
C GLU A 157 -13.63 -8.28 15.15
N THR A 158 -14.54 -7.32 15.17
CA THR A 158 -15.12 -6.74 16.39
C THR A 158 -16.24 -7.64 16.90
N ARG A 159 -15.91 -8.84 17.38
CA ARG A 159 -16.94 -9.64 18.07
C ARG A 159 -17.34 -8.90 19.36
N CYS A 160 -18.64 -8.60 19.48
CA CYS A 160 -19.25 -8.30 20.76
C CYS A 160 -18.79 -9.36 21.78
N ALA A 161 -18.08 -8.91 22.82
CA ALA A 161 -17.65 -9.80 23.90
C ALA A 161 -18.91 -10.30 24.60
N GLY A 162 -19.31 -11.54 24.32
CA GLY A 162 -20.43 -12.16 25.00
C GLY A 162 -20.10 -12.39 26.48
N SER A 163 -20.58 -11.50 27.36
CA SER A 163 -21.29 -11.78 28.62
C SER A 163 -21.40 -10.51 29.47
#